data_AF-A0A6A6LJ41-F1
#
_entry.id   AF-A0A6A6LJ41-F1
#
_cell.length_a   1.000
_cell.length_b   1.000
_cell.length_c   1.000
_cell.angle_alpha   90.00
_cell.angle_beta   90.00
_cell.angle_gamma   90.00
#
_symmetry.space_group_name_H-M   'P 1'
#
loop_
_entity.id
_entity.type
_entity.pdbx_description
1 polymer ?
#
loop_
_entity_poly.entity_id
_entity_poly.type
_entity_poly.pdbx_seq_one_letter_code
_entity_poly.pdbx_strand_id
1 'polypeptide(L)'
;MGDSGYQVTKYIYATPDVNIPIQNGSACGRWIGYVAVSSDDAVKRLGRRDIVITFAEQCEGRIWFLSLYTSDESDNKFGLESCREQLLSEVSRLLNKYKGEEISISLAGHSMGSSLALLLAYDISELGLNKLNNPSTNIPVTVFSFGGPRVGNAGFKERCEELGVKVLRIVNVNDPITKLPGIFLNENFRVLGGRYQFPWSCSCYAHVGVELVLDFFNMQNPSCVHDLEAYISSLLSKCPKRSSSEEEHHHDHVRFSEQSERVAIEWTKF
;
A
#
# COMPACT_ATOMS: atom_id res chain seq x y z
N MET A 1 -14.38 0.71 14.27
CA MET A 1 -14.88 1.47 13.10
C MET A 1 -16.19 2.23 13.33
N GLY A 2 -16.92 2.05 14.44
CA GLY A 2 -18.27 2.63 14.66
C GLY A 2 -18.41 4.15 14.42
N ASP A 3 -17.36 4.94 14.66
CA ASP A 3 -17.36 6.39 14.43
C ASP A 3 -16.52 6.87 13.23
N SER A 4 -15.92 5.96 12.46
CA SER A 4 -15.08 6.33 11.31
C SER A 4 -15.87 6.83 10.10
N GLY A 5 -17.19 6.56 10.07
CA GLY A 5 -18.02 6.78 8.90
C GLY A 5 -17.82 5.75 7.79
N TYR A 6 -17.21 4.60 8.08
CA TYR A 6 -17.05 3.48 7.14
C TYR A 6 -17.70 2.21 7.68
N GLN A 7 -18.26 1.40 6.77
CA GLN A 7 -18.85 0.11 7.05
C GLN A 7 -18.05 -0.99 6.36
N VAL A 8 -17.58 -1.98 7.13
CA VAL A 8 -16.90 -3.16 6.58
C VAL A 8 -17.91 -4.00 5.80
N THR A 9 -17.57 -4.36 4.57
CA THR A 9 -18.44 -5.15 3.68
C THR A 9 -17.92 -6.56 3.48
N LYS A 10 -16.60 -6.78 3.53
CA LYS A 10 -15.99 -8.11 3.43
C LYS A 10 -14.69 -8.19 4.23
N TYR A 11 -14.51 -9.28 4.95
CA TYR A 11 -13.21 -9.67 5.51
C TYR A 11 -12.52 -10.59 4.53
N ILE A 12 -11.23 -10.38 4.32
CA ILE A 12 -10.43 -11.12 3.35
C ILE A 12 -9.53 -12.10 4.10
N TYR A 13 -9.50 -13.33 3.61
CA TYR A 13 -8.68 -14.42 4.16
C TYR A 13 -7.82 -15.02 3.07
N ALA A 14 -6.61 -15.47 3.41
CA ALA A 14 -5.74 -16.18 2.49
C ALA A 14 -5.03 -17.34 3.17
N THR A 15 -4.72 -18.37 2.39
CA THR A 15 -3.96 -19.54 2.75
C THR A 15 -2.63 -19.52 2.00
N PRO A 16 -1.48 -19.63 2.68
CA PRO A 16 -0.20 -19.76 2.00
C PRO A 16 0.00 -21.20 1.49
N ASP A 17 0.40 -21.39 0.23
CA ASP A 17 0.70 -22.72 -0.37
C ASP A 17 1.89 -23.47 0.26
N VAL A 18 2.54 -22.87 1.25
CA VAL A 18 3.74 -23.44 1.88
C VAL A 18 3.31 -24.33 3.04
N ASN A 19 3.47 -25.65 2.87
CA ASN A 19 3.44 -26.61 3.97
C ASN A 19 4.46 -26.19 5.05
N ILE A 20 4.00 -25.54 6.13
CA ILE A 20 4.83 -25.24 7.29
C ILE A 20 4.93 -26.53 8.11
N PRO A 21 6.12 -27.13 8.28
CA PRO A 21 6.28 -28.46 8.88
C PRO A 21 6.07 -28.49 10.42
N ILE A 22 5.31 -27.53 10.97
CA ILE A 22 5.15 -27.34 12.42
C ILE A 22 3.67 -27.40 12.87
N GLN A 23 2.68 -27.43 11.95
CA GLN A 23 1.28 -27.51 12.34
C GLN A 23 0.59 -28.75 11.76
N ASN A 24 0.43 -29.78 12.60
CA ASN A 24 -0.50 -30.89 12.36
C ASN A 24 -1.95 -30.39 12.57
N GLY A 25 -2.46 -29.59 11.64
CA GLY A 25 -3.84 -29.10 11.63
C GLY A 25 -4.26 -28.66 10.21
N SER A 26 -5.56 -28.75 9.89
CA SER A 26 -6.07 -28.35 8.57
C SER A 26 -5.73 -26.89 8.28
N ALA A 27 -5.23 -26.58 7.08
CA ALA A 27 -4.96 -25.22 6.62
C ALA A 27 -6.20 -24.34 6.85
N CYS A 28 -6.12 -23.44 7.83
CA CYS A 28 -7.19 -22.50 8.15
C CYS A 28 -6.82 -21.15 7.55
N GLY A 29 -7.73 -20.57 6.77
CA GLY A 29 -7.53 -19.25 6.15
C GLY A 29 -7.14 -18.20 7.18
N ARG A 30 -6.01 -17.52 6.95
CA ARG A 30 -5.55 -16.43 7.81
C ARG A 30 -6.22 -15.14 7.39
N TRP A 31 -6.69 -14.35 8.35
CA TRP A 31 -7.20 -13.01 8.06
C TRP A 31 -6.06 -12.13 7.55
N ILE A 32 -6.30 -11.43 6.44
CA ILE A 32 -5.29 -10.59 5.76
C ILE A 32 -5.73 -9.14 5.55
N GLY A 33 -6.99 -8.81 5.82
CA GLY A 33 -7.50 -7.47 5.62
C GLY A 33 -9.02 -7.40 5.49
N TYR A 34 -9.52 -6.23 5.14
CA TYR A 34 -10.93 -6.02 4.89
C TYR A 34 -11.17 -5.01 3.77
N VAL A 35 -12.37 -5.06 3.21
CA VAL A 35 -12.96 -4.05 2.35
C VAL A 35 -14.04 -3.33 3.13
N ALA A 36 -14.02 -2.01 3.09
CA ALA A 36 -15.01 -1.14 3.71
C ALA A 36 -15.46 -0.07 2.71
N VAL A 37 -16.63 0.49 2.95
CA VAL A 37 -17.18 1.59 2.14
C VAL A 37 -17.68 2.71 3.03
N SER A 38 -17.47 3.95 2.59
CA SER A 38 -17.95 5.13 3.32
C SER A 38 -19.47 5.10 3.46
N SER A 39 -20.00 5.48 4.62
CA SER A 39 -21.42 5.70 4.85
C SER A 39 -21.90 6.97 4.13
N ASP A 40 -23.21 7.15 4.00
CA ASP A 40 -23.77 8.33 3.33
C ASP A 40 -23.39 9.63 4.03
N ASP A 41 -23.25 9.62 5.36
CA ASP A 41 -22.79 10.78 6.12
C ASP A 41 -21.31 11.07 5.89
N ALA A 42 -20.49 10.04 5.68
CA ALA A 42 -19.10 10.23 5.25
C ALA A 42 -19.02 10.74 3.81
N VAL A 43 -19.90 10.29 2.90
CA VAL A 43 -19.96 10.82 1.53
C VAL A 43 -20.30 12.30 1.51
N LYS A 44 -21.24 12.76 2.34
CA LYS A 44 -21.55 14.20 2.48
C LYS A 44 -20.33 15.03 2.88
N ARG A 45 -19.41 14.46 3.65
CA ARG A 45 -18.16 15.11 4.08
C ARG A 45 -17.05 15.01 3.05
N LEU A 46 -16.92 13.86 2.38
CA LEU A 46 -15.84 13.55 1.43
C LEU A 46 -16.14 14.05 0.01
N GLY A 47 -17.41 14.31 -0.32
CA GLY A 47 -17.89 14.65 -1.66
C GLY A 47 -18.03 13.44 -2.60
N ARG A 48 -17.61 12.25 -2.18
CA ARG A 48 -17.59 11.02 -3.00
C ARG A 48 -17.73 9.77 -2.14
N ARG A 49 -18.17 8.67 -2.76
CA ARG A 49 -18.20 7.33 -2.19
C ARG A 49 -16.81 6.73 -2.22
N ASP A 50 -16.21 6.53 -1.05
CA ASP A 50 -14.86 5.97 -0.97
C ASP A 50 -14.92 4.50 -0.58
N ILE A 51 -14.32 3.64 -1.40
CA ILE A 51 -14.09 2.23 -1.13
C ILE A 51 -12.68 2.09 -0.56
N VAL A 52 -12.57 1.63 0.68
CA VAL A 52 -11.30 1.45 1.37
C VAL A 52 -10.96 -0.03 1.46
N ILE A 53 -9.77 -0.39 1.00
CA ILE A 53 -9.18 -1.71 1.21
C ILE A 53 -7.98 -1.55 2.14
N THR A 54 -7.97 -2.30 3.23
CA THR A 54 -6.85 -2.27 4.18
C THR A 54 -6.29 -3.67 4.35
N PHE A 55 -4.98 -3.80 4.19
CA PHE A 55 -4.25 -5.03 4.43
C PHE A 55 -3.61 -5.01 5.83
N ALA A 56 -3.78 -6.12 6.53
CA ALA A 56 -3.17 -6.36 7.83
C ALA A 56 -1.71 -6.76 7.69
N GLU A 57 -0.93 -6.54 8.75
CA GLU A 57 0.41 -7.10 8.85
C GLU A 57 0.33 -8.58 9.22
N GLN A 58 1.00 -9.43 8.44
CA GLN A 58 1.23 -10.83 8.82
C GLN A 58 2.56 -10.94 9.56
N CYS A 59 2.48 -10.98 10.89
CA CYS A 59 3.64 -11.26 11.75
C CYS A 59 3.91 -12.78 11.79
N GLU A 60 4.36 -13.41 10.71
CA GLU A 60 5.15 -14.66 10.81
C GLU A 60 5.66 -15.18 9.45
N GLY A 61 6.99 -15.33 9.36
CA GLY A 61 7.68 -16.40 8.65
C GLY A 61 7.44 -16.58 7.15
N ARG A 62 8.35 -16.05 6.32
CA ARG A 62 8.65 -16.49 4.94
C ARG A 62 7.46 -16.66 3.97
N ILE A 63 6.35 -15.96 4.17
CA ILE A 63 5.29 -15.92 3.16
C ILE A 63 5.65 -14.80 2.18
N TRP A 64 6.00 -15.18 0.94
CA TRP A 64 6.14 -14.22 -0.15
C TRP A 64 4.75 -13.63 -0.44
N PHE A 65 4.62 -12.30 -0.37
CA PHE A 65 3.34 -11.58 -0.57
C PHE A 65 2.63 -11.97 -1.87
N LEU A 66 3.38 -12.31 -2.93
CA LEU A 66 2.80 -12.75 -4.18
C LEU A 66 2.09 -14.10 -4.06
N SER A 67 2.67 -15.06 -3.33
CA SER A 67 2.00 -16.35 -3.05
C SER A 67 0.72 -16.12 -2.24
N LEU A 68 0.77 -15.32 -1.17
CA LEU A 68 -0.44 -14.99 -0.39
C LEU A 68 -1.55 -14.35 -1.25
N TYR A 69 -1.17 -13.61 -2.29
CA TYR A 69 -2.09 -12.92 -3.17
C TYR A 69 -2.75 -13.85 -4.20
N THR A 70 -2.01 -14.82 -4.74
CA THR A 70 -2.46 -15.66 -5.88
C THR A 70 -2.80 -17.11 -5.53
N SER A 71 -2.38 -17.63 -4.37
CA SER A 71 -2.60 -19.01 -3.95
C SER A 71 -4.09 -19.32 -3.72
N ASP A 72 -4.52 -20.53 -4.12
CA ASP A 72 -5.88 -21.06 -3.94
C ASP A 72 -5.87 -22.41 -3.20
N GLU A 73 -6.95 -22.74 -2.48
CA GLU A 73 -7.12 -24.07 -1.87
C GLU A 73 -7.96 -24.94 -2.82
N SER A 74 -7.41 -25.26 -3.99
CA SER A 74 -8.11 -26.04 -5.02
C SER A 74 -8.33 -27.52 -4.68
N ASP A 75 -7.70 -28.05 -3.61
CA ASP A 75 -7.82 -29.47 -3.22
C ASP A 75 -9.00 -29.78 -2.26
N ASN A 76 -9.74 -28.77 -1.77
CA ASN A 76 -10.93 -29.00 -0.94
C ASN A 76 -12.22 -28.67 -1.70
N LYS A 77 -13.23 -29.54 -1.56
CA LYS A 77 -14.57 -29.46 -2.19
C LYS A 77 -15.40 -28.21 -1.82
N PHE A 78 -14.82 -27.31 -1.01
CA PHE A 78 -15.34 -26.03 -0.52
C PHE A 78 -14.29 -24.90 -0.61
N GLY A 79 -13.29 -25.03 -1.50
CA GLY A 79 -12.10 -24.19 -1.57
C GLY A 79 -12.38 -22.69 -1.48
N LEU A 80 -11.63 -22.01 -0.61
CA LEU A 80 -11.65 -20.55 -0.51
C LEU A 80 -11.06 -19.98 -1.82
N GLU A 81 -11.77 -19.02 -2.43
CA GLU A 81 -11.25 -18.18 -3.52
C GLU A 81 -9.90 -17.58 -3.11
N SER A 82 -9.01 -17.33 -4.06
CA SER A 82 -7.75 -16.64 -3.78
C SER A 82 -7.99 -15.24 -3.20
N CYS A 83 -7.00 -14.69 -2.48
CA CYS A 83 -7.04 -13.31 -1.98
C CYS A 83 -7.45 -12.32 -3.08
N ARG A 84 -6.78 -12.42 -4.24
CA ARG A 84 -7.04 -11.62 -5.43
C ARG A 84 -8.50 -11.70 -5.89
N GLU A 85 -9.06 -12.90 -6.00
CA GLU A 85 -10.44 -13.10 -6.44
C GLU A 85 -11.45 -12.55 -5.44
N GLN A 86 -11.25 -12.81 -4.14
CA GLN A 86 -12.13 -12.29 -3.10
C GLN A 86 -12.20 -10.76 -3.13
N LEU A 87 -11.06 -10.10 -3.35
CA LEU A 87 -10.92 -8.65 -3.44
C LEU A 87 -11.54 -8.09 -4.72
N LEU A 88 -11.16 -8.63 -5.89
CA LEU A 88 -11.68 -8.15 -7.18
C LEU A 88 -13.19 -8.35 -7.30
N SER A 89 -13.72 -9.46 -6.79
CA SER A 89 -15.15 -9.74 -6.73
C SER A 89 -15.89 -8.71 -5.87
N GLU A 90 -15.36 -8.41 -4.69
CA GLU A 90 -15.98 -7.44 -3.78
C GLU A 90 -15.91 -6.01 -4.30
N VAL A 91 -14.75 -5.59 -4.84
CA VAL A 91 -14.60 -4.28 -5.48
C VAL A 91 -15.60 -4.15 -6.63
N SER A 92 -15.68 -5.15 -7.51
CA SER A 92 -16.64 -5.16 -8.62
C SER A 92 -18.09 -5.07 -8.14
N ARG A 93 -18.43 -5.78 -7.06
CA ARG A 93 -19.76 -5.72 -6.44
C ARG A 93 -20.09 -4.31 -5.92
N LEU A 94 -19.14 -3.65 -5.26
CA LEU A 94 -19.32 -2.29 -4.73
C LEU A 94 -19.42 -1.25 -5.84
N LEU A 95 -18.58 -1.34 -6.87
CA LEU A 95 -18.63 -0.47 -8.04
C LEU A 95 -19.98 -0.54 -8.76
N ASN A 96 -20.54 -1.75 -8.89
CA ASN A 96 -21.86 -1.94 -9.47
C ASN A 96 -22.97 -1.41 -8.54
N LYS A 97 -22.83 -1.58 -7.23
CA LYS A 97 -23.82 -1.14 -6.24
C LYS A 97 -23.96 0.38 -6.21
N TYR A 98 -22.86 1.12 -6.26
CA TYR A 98 -22.83 2.59 -6.17
C TYR A 98 -22.69 3.27 -7.53
N LYS A 99 -23.05 2.56 -8.61
CA LYS A 99 -22.99 3.09 -9.97
C LYS A 99 -23.84 4.35 -10.09
N GLY A 100 -23.22 5.46 -10.51
CA GLY A 100 -23.86 6.77 -10.64
C GLY A 100 -23.50 7.75 -9.55
N GLU A 101 -22.86 7.31 -8.47
CA GLU A 101 -22.17 8.19 -7.53
C GLU A 101 -20.75 8.51 -8.02
N GLU A 102 -20.18 9.61 -7.53
CA GLU A 102 -18.73 9.84 -7.66
C GLU A 102 -18.01 8.86 -6.71
N ILE A 103 -17.17 7.96 -7.25
CA ILE A 103 -16.51 6.90 -6.47
C ILE A 103 -14.99 7.14 -6.45
N SER A 104 -14.34 6.79 -5.34
CA SER A 104 -12.89 6.57 -5.26
C SER A 104 -12.54 5.23 -4.66
N ILE A 105 -11.34 4.73 -4.98
CA ILE A 105 -10.78 3.52 -4.38
C ILE A 105 -9.48 3.90 -3.65
N SER A 106 -9.44 3.65 -2.35
CA SER A 106 -8.31 3.95 -1.48
C SER A 106 -7.77 2.63 -0.89
N LEU A 107 -6.51 2.32 -1.13
CA LEU A 107 -5.84 1.13 -0.62
C LEU A 107 -4.80 1.55 0.40
N ALA A 108 -4.74 0.85 1.52
CA ALA A 108 -3.76 1.12 2.57
C ALA A 108 -3.13 -0.18 3.07
N GLY A 109 -1.85 -0.11 3.40
CA GLY A 109 -1.16 -1.20 4.06
C GLY A 109 0.16 -0.73 4.62
N HIS A 110 0.59 -1.40 5.69
CA HIS A 110 1.92 -1.23 6.27
C HIS A 110 2.81 -2.43 5.93
N SER A 111 4.12 -2.22 5.78
CA SER A 111 5.09 -3.29 5.53
C SER A 111 4.69 -4.14 4.31
N MET A 112 4.59 -5.46 4.46
CA MET A 112 4.11 -6.38 3.43
C MET A 112 2.72 -6.01 2.89
N GLY A 113 1.83 -5.49 3.74
CA GLY A 113 0.49 -5.05 3.34
C GLY A 113 0.53 -3.91 2.32
N SER A 114 1.58 -3.07 2.32
CA SER A 114 1.78 -2.05 1.30
C SER A 114 2.02 -2.65 -0.09
N SER A 115 2.72 -3.79 -0.16
CA SER A 115 2.96 -4.49 -1.43
C SER A 115 1.67 -5.08 -1.99
N LEU A 116 0.84 -5.67 -1.13
CA LEU A 116 -0.47 -6.20 -1.51
C LEU A 116 -1.39 -5.09 -2.00
N ALA A 117 -1.40 -3.94 -1.32
CA ALA A 117 -2.15 -2.76 -1.75
C ALA A 117 -1.72 -2.29 -3.14
N LEU A 118 -0.42 -2.24 -3.42
CA LEU A 118 0.08 -1.83 -4.74
C LEU A 118 -0.24 -2.84 -5.84
N LEU A 119 -0.12 -4.15 -5.57
CA LEU A 119 -0.50 -5.19 -6.52
C LEU A 119 -2.00 -5.17 -6.84
N LEU A 120 -2.86 -4.99 -5.83
CA LEU A 120 -4.29 -4.87 -6.05
C LEU A 120 -4.65 -3.61 -6.83
N ALA A 121 -3.99 -2.48 -6.54
CA ALA A 121 -4.21 -1.23 -7.28
C ALA A 121 -3.84 -1.37 -8.77
N TYR A 122 -2.73 -2.07 -9.04
CA TYR A 122 -2.35 -2.45 -10.40
C TYR A 122 -3.44 -3.31 -11.06
N ASP A 123 -3.89 -4.38 -10.41
CA ASP A 123 -4.91 -5.28 -10.97
C ASP A 123 -6.22 -4.57 -11.27
N ILE A 124 -6.72 -3.75 -10.34
CA ILE A 124 -7.95 -2.97 -10.54
C ILE A 124 -7.86 -2.09 -11.79
N SER A 125 -6.68 -1.49 -12.01
CA SER A 125 -6.47 -0.54 -13.10
C SER A 125 -6.18 -1.24 -14.44
N GLU A 126 -5.39 -2.31 -14.42
CA GLU A 126 -5.04 -3.11 -15.60
C GLU A 126 -6.26 -3.85 -16.14
N LEU A 127 -7.10 -4.42 -15.25
CA LEU A 127 -8.38 -5.04 -15.63
C LEU A 127 -9.45 -4.02 -16.02
N GLY A 128 -9.16 -2.72 -15.86
CA GLY A 128 -10.08 -1.64 -16.21
C GLY A 128 -11.34 -1.57 -15.36
N LEU A 129 -11.33 -2.14 -14.14
CA LEU A 129 -12.46 -2.05 -13.21
C LEU A 129 -12.74 -0.60 -12.81
N ASN A 130 -11.71 0.25 -12.82
CA ASN A 130 -11.82 1.68 -12.55
C ASN A 130 -12.21 2.52 -13.78
N LYS A 131 -12.39 1.91 -14.97
CA LYS A 131 -12.83 2.61 -16.18
C LYS A 131 -14.35 2.57 -16.25
N LEU A 132 -14.99 3.73 -16.08
CA LEU A 132 -16.41 3.86 -16.32
C LEU A 132 -16.68 3.92 -17.84
N ASN A 133 -17.91 3.60 -18.25
CA ASN A 133 -18.34 3.63 -19.66
C ASN A 133 -18.21 5.02 -20.31
N ASN A 134 -17.91 6.07 -19.54
CA ASN A 134 -17.66 7.41 -20.04
C ASN A 134 -16.13 7.67 -20.04
N PRO A 135 -15.49 7.90 -21.20
CA PRO A 135 -14.04 8.02 -21.34
C PRO A 135 -13.40 9.22 -20.61
N SER A 136 -14.22 10.08 -19.98
CA SER A 136 -13.78 11.30 -19.29
C SER A 136 -13.70 11.18 -17.77
N THR A 137 -14.17 10.08 -17.16
CA THR A 137 -14.22 9.93 -15.70
C THR A 137 -13.78 8.53 -15.27
N ASN A 138 -12.47 8.33 -15.10
CA ASN A 138 -11.94 7.13 -14.44
C ASN A 138 -12.07 7.28 -12.92
N ILE A 139 -12.38 6.17 -12.25
CA ILE A 139 -12.39 6.11 -10.79
C ILE A 139 -10.94 6.22 -10.30
N PRO A 140 -10.60 7.22 -9.47
CA PRO A 140 -9.25 7.36 -8.95
C PRO A 140 -8.91 6.19 -8.01
N VAL A 141 -7.75 5.57 -8.27
CA VAL A 141 -7.19 4.50 -7.44
C VAL A 141 -5.95 5.06 -6.72
N THR A 142 -5.99 5.10 -5.39
CA THR A 142 -4.93 5.68 -4.56
C THR A 142 -4.41 4.66 -3.56
N VAL A 143 -3.10 4.55 -3.42
CA VAL A 143 -2.40 3.66 -2.48
C VAL A 143 -1.67 4.49 -1.43
N PHE A 144 -1.91 4.20 -0.15
CA PHE A 144 -1.18 4.72 1.00
C PHE A 144 -0.30 3.62 1.57
N SER A 145 0.99 3.68 1.24
CA SER A 145 2.01 2.70 1.62
C SER A 145 2.78 3.22 2.83
N PHE A 146 2.71 2.54 3.97
CA PHE A 146 3.47 2.89 5.18
C PHE A 146 4.62 1.89 5.37
N GLY A 147 5.87 2.36 5.34
CA GLY A 147 7.02 1.46 5.52
C GLY A 147 7.13 0.35 4.45
N GLY A 148 6.46 0.50 3.31
CA GLY A 148 6.39 -0.55 2.29
C GLY A 148 7.73 -0.78 1.57
N PRO A 149 8.07 -2.04 1.21
CA PRO A 149 9.26 -2.34 0.42
C PRO A 149 9.08 -1.95 -1.05
N ARG A 150 10.14 -2.11 -1.86
CA ARG A 150 10.05 -1.96 -3.32
C ARG A 150 9.27 -3.13 -3.94
N VAL A 151 8.43 -2.83 -4.92
CA VAL A 151 7.55 -3.81 -5.58
C VAL A 151 7.69 -3.70 -7.09
N GLY A 152 7.98 -4.84 -7.73
CA GLY A 152 8.14 -4.91 -9.18
C GLY A 152 9.42 -4.24 -9.70
N ASN A 153 9.65 -4.36 -11.01
CA ASN A 153 10.77 -3.76 -11.71
C ASN A 153 10.40 -2.38 -12.31
N ALA A 154 11.30 -1.77 -13.09
CA ALA A 154 11.06 -0.47 -13.73
C ALA A 154 9.83 -0.49 -14.67
N GLY A 155 9.59 -1.58 -15.40
CA GLY A 155 8.42 -1.71 -16.28
C GLY A 155 7.10 -1.77 -15.49
N PHE A 156 7.09 -2.42 -14.33
CA PHE A 156 5.91 -2.40 -13.44
C PHE A 156 5.62 -0.98 -12.95
N LYS A 157 6.65 -0.22 -12.58
CA LYS A 157 6.51 1.19 -12.19
C LYS A 157 5.89 2.02 -13.33
N GLU A 158 6.48 1.96 -14.52
CA GLU A 158 6.00 2.70 -15.70
C GLU A 158 4.53 2.36 -15.99
N ARG A 159 4.19 1.07 -15.93
CA ARG A 159 2.82 0.63 -16.15
C ARG A 159 1.83 1.16 -15.10
N CYS A 160 2.19 1.16 -13.82
CA CYS A 160 1.35 1.78 -12.78
C CYS A 160 1.10 3.27 -13.05
N GLU A 161 2.13 3.99 -13.51
CA GLU A 161 2.03 5.42 -13.85
C GLU A 161 1.14 5.64 -15.08
N GLU A 162 1.29 4.83 -16.14
CA GLU A 162 0.42 4.85 -17.32
C GLU A 162 -1.06 4.60 -17.00
N LEU A 163 -1.31 3.70 -16.04
CA LEU A 163 -2.67 3.35 -15.58
C LEU A 163 -3.28 4.42 -14.67
N GLY A 164 -2.51 5.44 -14.27
CA GLY A 164 -2.96 6.52 -13.40
C GLY A 164 -3.12 6.10 -11.93
N VAL A 165 -2.42 5.06 -11.49
CA VAL A 165 -2.43 4.62 -10.08
C VAL A 165 -1.63 5.62 -9.25
N LYS A 166 -2.29 6.30 -8.31
CA LYS A 166 -1.61 7.24 -7.40
C LYS A 166 -1.07 6.50 -6.19
N VAL A 167 0.23 6.61 -5.93
CA VAL A 167 0.86 5.93 -4.78
C VAL A 167 1.58 6.97 -3.92
N LEU A 168 1.17 7.07 -2.66
CA LEU A 168 1.86 7.81 -1.61
C LEU A 168 2.64 6.84 -0.73
N ARG A 169 3.96 6.98 -0.73
CA ARG A 169 4.85 6.19 0.13
C ARG A 169 5.26 7.01 1.33
N ILE A 170 4.73 6.66 2.50
CA ILE A 170 5.14 7.19 3.78
C ILE A 170 6.31 6.34 4.28
N VAL A 171 7.51 6.92 4.33
CA VAL A 171 8.75 6.22 4.69
C VAL A 171 9.42 6.89 5.88
N ASN A 172 9.99 6.10 6.79
CA ASN A 172 10.85 6.62 7.85
C ASN A 172 12.33 6.47 7.44
N VAL A 173 13.13 7.53 7.59
CA VAL A 173 14.57 7.54 7.24
C VAL A 173 15.35 6.38 7.90
N ASN A 174 14.92 6.04 9.11
CA ASN A 174 15.54 5.05 9.98
C ASN A 174 15.00 3.63 9.78
N ASP A 175 14.01 3.43 8.90
CA ASP A 175 13.40 2.14 8.66
C ASP A 175 14.17 1.33 7.58
N PRO A 176 14.74 0.16 7.90
CA PRO A 176 15.48 -0.66 6.95
C PRO A 176 14.58 -1.39 5.93
N ILE A 177 13.27 -1.54 6.19
CA ILE A 177 12.36 -2.29 5.29
C ILE A 177 12.12 -1.52 3.99
N THR A 178 12.03 -0.20 4.05
CA THR A 178 11.88 0.67 2.87
C THR A 178 13.08 0.58 1.91
N LYS A 179 14.21 0.08 2.41
CA LYS A 179 15.47 -0.14 1.68
C LYS A 179 15.57 -1.54 1.06
N LEU A 180 14.57 -2.39 1.28
CA LEU A 180 14.51 -3.75 0.77
C LEU A 180 13.47 -3.93 -0.34
N PRO A 181 13.67 -4.89 -1.26
CA PRO A 181 14.92 -5.63 -1.47
C PRO A 181 16.00 -4.77 -2.16
N GLY A 182 17.16 -4.59 -1.50
CA GLY A 182 18.39 -4.09 -2.14
C GLY A 182 19.15 -2.95 -1.45
N ILE A 183 19.88 -3.24 -0.36
CA ILE A 183 21.16 -2.56 -0.02
C ILE A 183 22.22 -3.61 0.34
N PHE A 184 22.49 -4.58 -0.53
CA PHE A 184 23.76 -5.32 -0.59
C PHE A 184 24.04 -5.90 -1.99
N LEU A 185 23.66 -5.18 -3.03
CA LEU A 185 24.26 -5.32 -4.37
C LEU A 185 24.67 -3.94 -4.88
N ASN A 186 25.39 -3.19 -4.05
CA ASN A 186 26.05 -1.97 -4.49
C ASN A 186 27.44 -2.37 -5.04
N GLU A 187 27.56 -2.41 -6.36
CA GLU A 187 28.51 -1.64 -7.15
C GLU A 187 29.82 -1.19 -6.47
N ASN A 188 30.55 -2.10 -5.81
CA ASN A 188 31.91 -1.84 -5.34
C ASN A 188 32.88 -3.01 -5.56
N PHE A 189 32.65 -3.84 -6.59
CA PHE A 189 33.73 -4.58 -7.24
C PHE A 189 34.12 -3.88 -8.54
N ARG A 190 34.61 -2.63 -8.43
CA ARG A 190 35.50 -2.05 -9.43
C ARG A 190 36.86 -2.73 -9.31
N VAL A 191 36.96 -4.00 -9.73
CA VAL A 191 38.24 -4.64 -9.96
C VAL A 191 38.51 -4.62 -11.47
N LEU A 192 39.55 -3.87 -11.83
CA LEU A 192 40.30 -3.85 -13.08
C LEU A 192 39.50 -3.74 -14.39
N GLY A 193 39.48 -2.51 -14.93
CA GLY A 193 39.64 -2.22 -16.36
C GLY A 193 38.91 -3.11 -17.36
N GLY A 194 37.69 -2.74 -17.73
CA GLY A 194 37.05 -3.29 -18.93
C GLY A 194 35.60 -2.83 -19.07
N ARG A 195 35.28 -2.15 -20.17
CA ARG A 195 33.88 -1.88 -20.58
C ARG A 195 33.21 -3.20 -20.95
N TYR A 196 32.40 -3.75 -20.04
CA TYR A 196 31.41 -4.78 -20.39
C TYR A 196 30.02 -4.27 -20.00
N GLN A 197 29.22 -3.95 -21.00
CA GLN A 197 27.81 -3.61 -20.87
C GLN A 197 27.06 -4.93 -20.67
N PHE A 198 26.70 -5.27 -19.42
CA PHE A 198 25.94 -6.49 -19.11
C PHE A 198 24.42 -6.22 -19.25
N PRO A 199 23.64 -7.09 -19.92
CA PRO A 199 22.19 -6.90 -20.16
C PRO A 199 21.27 -7.05 -18.92
N TRP A 200 21.84 -7.08 -17.70
CA TRP A 200 21.12 -7.45 -16.47
C TRP A 200 20.87 -6.29 -15.50
N SER A 201 21.08 -5.05 -15.93
CA SER A 201 20.79 -3.84 -15.14
C SER A 201 19.28 -3.53 -14.96
N CYS A 202 18.38 -4.36 -15.47
CA CYS A 202 16.92 -4.17 -15.43
C CYS A 202 16.19 -5.01 -14.36
N SER A 203 16.90 -5.77 -13.51
CA SER A 203 16.30 -6.60 -12.44
C SER A 203 16.26 -5.92 -11.07
N CYS A 204 16.39 -4.60 -10.99
CA CYS A 204 16.29 -3.87 -9.74
C CYS A 204 14.82 -3.60 -9.39
N TYR A 205 14.43 -3.90 -8.16
CA TYR A 205 13.11 -3.52 -7.67
C TYR A 205 13.01 -1.99 -7.63
N ALA A 206 11.88 -1.45 -8.08
CA ALA A 206 11.62 -0.03 -8.17
C ALA A 206 10.60 0.42 -7.13
N HIS A 207 10.69 1.68 -6.71
CA HIS A 207 9.64 2.33 -5.96
C HIS A 207 8.62 2.96 -6.93
N VAL A 208 7.34 2.77 -6.64
CA VAL A 208 6.22 3.38 -7.40
C VAL A 208 5.65 4.55 -6.58
N GLY A 209 5.44 5.68 -7.25
CA GLY A 209 4.82 6.88 -6.68
C GLY A 209 5.72 7.81 -5.86
N VAL A 210 5.07 8.77 -5.21
CA VAL A 210 5.67 9.92 -4.53
C VAL A 210 6.01 9.57 -3.09
N GLU A 211 7.15 10.06 -2.60
CA GLU A 211 7.66 9.77 -1.27
C GLU A 211 7.42 10.91 -0.28
N LEU A 212 6.76 10.59 0.83
CA LEU A 212 6.67 11.44 2.02
C LEU A 212 7.59 10.87 3.09
N VAL A 213 8.69 11.56 3.34
CA VAL A 213 9.71 11.14 4.30
C VAL A 213 9.36 11.68 5.68
N LEU A 214 9.30 10.78 6.65
CA LEU A 214 9.22 11.09 8.06
C LEU A 214 10.61 10.89 8.66
N ASP A 215 11.06 11.87 9.42
CA ASP A 215 12.26 11.79 10.24
C ASP A 215 11.79 11.81 11.70
N PHE A 216 11.71 10.62 12.29
CA PHE A 216 11.52 10.44 13.73
C PHE A 216 12.49 9.36 14.23
N PHE A 217 13.27 9.70 15.24
CA PHE A 217 14.17 8.79 15.93
C PHE A 217 13.70 8.68 17.37
N ASN A 218 13.17 7.52 17.76
CA ASN A 218 12.81 7.28 19.16
C ASN A 218 13.78 6.25 19.73
N MET A 219 14.76 6.71 20.51
CA MET A 219 15.86 5.91 21.09
C MET A 219 15.40 4.77 22.03
N GLN A 220 14.11 4.67 22.34
CA GLN A 220 13.62 3.76 23.37
C GLN A 220 13.30 2.35 22.87
N ASN A 221 13.17 2.10 21.56
CA ASN A 221 13.08 0.73 21.03
C ASN A 221 13.38 0.64 19.52
N PRO A 222 14.35 -0.17 19.06
CA PRO A 222 14.67 -0.35 17.64
C PRO A 222 13.57 -1.07 16.84
N SER A 223 12.59 -1.69 17.51
CA SER A 223 11.38 -2.26 16.89
C SER A 223 10.30 -1.23 16.59
N CYS A 224 10.35 -0.03 17.17
CA CYS A 224 9.32 1.02 16.98
C CYS A 224 9.47 1.83 15.68
N VAL A 225 10.59 1.70 14.96
CA VAL A 225 10.81 2.47 13.70
C VAL A 225 10.00 1.94 12.52
N HIS A 226 9.49 0.71 12.65
CA HIS A 226 8.63 0.01 11.70
C HIS A 226 7.26 -0.28 12.32
N ASP A 227 6.83 0.52 13.30
CA ASP A 227 5.50 0.39 13.90
C ASP A 227 4.55 1.41 13.24
N LEU A 228 3.44 0.91 12.69
CA LEU A 228 2.41 1.75 12.08
C LEU A 228 1.90 2.82 13.05
N GLU A 229 1.81 2.52 14.34
CA GLU A 229 1.39 3.51 15.34
C GLU A 229 2.37 4.68 15.46
N ALA A 230 3.67 4.42 15.34
CA ALA A 230 4.71 5.46 15.33
C ALA A 230 4.66 6.31 14.06
N TYR A 231 4.38 5.70 12.90
CA TYR A 231 4.15 6.42 11.64
C TYR A 231 2.93 7.35 11.73
N ILE A 232 1.80 6.84 12.23
CA ILE A 232 0.56 7.63 12.37
C ILE A 232 0.75 8.74 13.39
N SER A 233 1.34 8.44 14.55
CA SER A 233 1.57 9.45 15.59
C SER A 233 2.48 10.57 15.11
N SER A 234 3.50 10.25 14.31
CA SER A 234 4.41 11.24 13.73
C SER A 234 3.74 12.10 12.64
N LEU A 235 2.78 11.56 11.90
CA LEU A 235 1.96 12.35 10.98
C LEU A 235 1.03 13.28 11.73
N LEU A 236 0.34 12.77 12.76
CA LEU A 236 -0.60 13.55 13.57
C LEU A 236 0.08 14.66 14.37
N SER A 237 1.32 14.45 14.83
CA SER A 237 2.09 15.48 15.53
C SER A 237 2.53 16.62 14.60
N LYS A 238 2.82 16.31 13.33
CA LYS A 238 3.23 17.30 12.32
C LYS A 238 2.06 18.04 11.67
N CYS A 239 0.84 17.51 11.78
CA CYS A 239 -0.38 18.22 11.40
C CYS A 239 -0.65 19.39 12.36
N PRO A 240 -0.84 20.63 11.86
CA PRO A 240 -1.12 21.77 12.73
C PRO A 240 -2.46 21.57 13.46
N LYS A 241 -2.43 21.46 14.79
CA LYS A 241 -3.66 21.52 15.60
C LYS A 241 -4.23 22.93 15.49
N ARG A 242 -5.54 23.02 15.23
CA ARG A 242 -6.29 24.28 15.26
C ARG A 242 -6.56 24.71 16.71
N SER A 243 -5.51 24.91 17.50
CA SER A 243 -5.56 25.62 18.79
C SER A 243 -4.16 25.90 19.33
N SER A 244 -4.03 27.07 19.94
CA SER A 244 -2.83 27.76 20.42
C SER A 244 -2.02 27.00 21.48
N SER A 245 -0.75 26.72 21.18
CA SER A 245 0.42 26.94 22.05
C SER A 245 1.68 26.55 21.26
N GLU A 246 2.60 27.51 21.12
CA GLU A 246 3.89 27.35 20.47
C GLU A 246 4.93 26.73 21.43
N GLU A 247 6.03 26.26 20.83
CA GLU A 247 7.31 25.79 21.40
C GLU A 247 7.31 24.30 21.81
N GLU A 248 8.09 23.37 21.25
CA GLU A 248 9.39 23.36 20.56
C GLU A 248 9.31 22.45 19.30
N HIS A 249 10.00 22.77 18.20
CA HIS A 249 10.24 22.02 16.93
C HIS A 249 10.03 22.87 15.64
N HIS A 250 10.43 24.15 15.67
CA HIS A 250 10.21 25.06 14.54
C HIS A 250 10.91 24.60 13.23
N HIS A 251 12.08 23.95 13.32
CA HIS A 251 12.80 23.48 12.12
C HIS A 251 12.19 22.22 11.48
N ASP A 252 11.71 21.26 12.27
CA ASP A 252 11.14 20.01 11.75
C ASP A 252 9.76 20.23 11.13
N HIS A 253 8.98 21.18 11.68
CA HIS A 253 7.70 21.58 11.11
C HIS A 253 7.85 22.31 9.76
N VAL A 254 8.81 23.24 9.63
CA VAL A 254 9.07 23.93 8.36
C VAL A 254 9.53 22.94 7.29
N ARG A 255 10.42 21.99 7.63
CA ARG A 255 10.90 20.97 6.71
C ARG A 255 9.79 20.01 6.25
N PHE A 256 8.89 19.61 7.15
CA PHE A 256 7.72 18.80 6.79
C PHE A 256 6.71 19.58 5.95
N SER A 257 6.49 20.87 6.25
CA SER A 257 5.61 21.75 5.46
C SER A 257 6.12 21.90 4.03
N GLU A 258 7.39 22.28 3.83
CA GLU A 258 8.00 22.39 2.50
C GLU A 258 7.98 21.05 1.74
N GLN A 259 8.22 19.94 2.43
CA GLN A 259 8.14 18.62 1.83
C GLN A 259 6.70 18.27 1.44
N SER A 260 5.72 18.55 2.29
CA SER A 260 4.30 18.30 2.01
C SER A 260 3.80 19.12 0.83
N GLU A 261 4.28 20.35 0.66
CA GLU A 261 3.99 21.19 -0.51
C GLU A 261 4.63 20.62 -1.78
N ARG A 262 5.88 20.16 -1.72
CA ARG A 262 6.54 19.49 -2.86
C ARG A 262 5.81 18.20 -3.24
N VAL A 263 5.43 17.39 -2.25
CA VAL A 263 4.62 16.18 -2.46
C VAL A 263 3.28 16.54 -3.08
N ALA A 264 2.60 17.58 -2.59
CA ALA A 264 1.33 18.03 -3.16
C ALA A 264 1.48 18.49 -4.62
N ILE A 265 2.56 19.22 -4.94
CA ILE A 265 2.88 19.62 -6.32
C ILE A 265 3.13 18.39 -7.20
N GLU A 266 3.95 17.44 -6.75
CA GLU A 266 4.19 16.20 -7.51
C GLU A 266 2.92 15.37 -7.66
N TRP A 267 2.08 15.29 -6.63
CA TRP A 267 0.80 14.58 -6.62
C TRP A 267 -0.19 15.08 -7.67
N THR A 268 -0.09 16.36 -8.05
CA THR A 268 -0.92 16.98 -9.10
C THR A 268 -0.36 16.79 -10.52
N LYS A 269 0.90 16.35 -10.67
CA LYS A 269 1.53 16.10 -11.98
C LYS A 269 1.23 14.71 -12.54
N PHE A 270 0.65 13.84 -11.72
CA PHE A 270 0.18 12.49 -12.10
C PHE A 270 -1.33 12.48 -12.32
#